data_AF-A0A928KRS2-F1
#
_entry.id   AF-A0A928KRS2-F1
#
_cell.length_a   1.000
_cell.length_b   1.000
_cell.length_c   1.000
_cell.angle_alpha   90.00
_cell.angle_beta   90.00
_cell.angle_gamma   90.00
#
_symmetry.space_group_name_H-M   'P 1'
#
loop_
_entity.id
_entity.type
_entity.pdbx_description
1 polymer ?
#
loop_
_entity_poly.entity_id
_entity_poly.type
_entity_poly.pdbx_seq_one_letter_code
_entity_poly.pdbx_strand_id
1 'polypeptide(L)'
;MKKYAFPILILAVFETVAVTLWLTKDNIFYLFNFSYIGASVSLGIFLFFKKYKYARRIVQLLVGLYMLVFLGFIRGENMQIEGFWYYLFTGVFEAATIHYAVAKIFGPLIF
;
A
#
# COMPACT_ATOMS: atom_id res chain seq x y z
N MET A 1 12.70 -19.32 16.63
CA MET A 1 12.93 -19.10 15.18
C MET A 1 11.64 -19.10 14.34
N LYS A 2 10.64 -19.98 14.59
CA LYS A 2 9.36 -20.01 13.83
C LYS A 2 8.56 -18.69 13.84
N LYS A 3 8.68 -17.85 14.88
CA LYS A 3 7.91 -16.60 15.03
C LYS A 3 8.27 -15.48 14.03
N TYR A 4 9.43 -15.56 13.39
CA TYR A 4 9.88 -14.60 12.37
C TYR A 4 9.91 -15.21 10.96
N ALA A 5 9.53 -16.47 10.82
CA ALA A 5 9.44 -17.12 9.50
C ALA A 5 8.34 -16.48 8.64
N PHE A 6 7.24 -16.04 9.26
CA PHE A 6 6.10 -15.47 8.53
C PHE A 6 6.40 -14.11 7.87
N PRO A 7 7.01 -13.09 8.55
CA PRO A 7 7.47 -11.87 7.90
C PRO A 7 8.48 -12.12 6.77
N ILE A 8 9.40 -13.06 6.98
CA ILE A 8 10.43 -13.40 5.98
C ILE A 8 9.78 -14.06 4.75
N LEU A 9 8.81 -14.95 4.96
CA LEU A 9 8.08 -15.59 3.87
C LEU A 9 7.29 -14.57 3.04
N ILE A 10 6.60 -13.63 3.69
CA ILE A 10 5.91 -12.55 2.97
C ILE A 10 6.90 -11.71 2.17
N LEU A 11 8.04 -11.34 2.76
CA LEU A 11 9.07 -10.59 2.04
C LEU A 11 9.57 -11.34 0.81
N ALA A 12 9.84 -12.65 0.95
CA ALA A 12 10.29 -13.48 -0.16
C ALA A 12 9.25 -13.58 -1.29
N VAL A 13 7.96 -13.68 -0.95
CA VAL A 13 6.88 -13.68 -1.95
C VAL A 13 6.86 -12.36 -2.71
N PHE A 14 6.89 -11.22 -2.00
CA PHE A 14 6.89 -9.90 -2.64
C PHE A 14 8.12 -9.69 -3.53
N GLU A 15 9.31 -10.10 -3.08
CA GLU A 15 10.52 -9.98 -3.90
C GLU A 15 10.51 -10.90 -5.12
N THR A 16 9.95 -12.11 -4.99
CA THR A 16 9.77 -13.00 -6.14
C THR A 16 8.85 -12.36 -7.18
N VAL A 17 7.75 -11.74 -6.75
CA VAL A 17 6.85 -10.99 -7.64
C VAL A 17 7.55 -9.76 -8.23
N ALA A 18 8.34 -9.04 -7.44
CA ALA A 18 9.08 -7.86 -7.87
C ALA A 18 10.08 -8.20 -9.00
N VAL A 19 10.89 -9.24 -8.81
CA VAL A 19 11.88 -9.70 -9.79
C VAL A 19 11.21 -10.26 -11.03
N THR A 20 10.18 -11.11 -10.88
CA THR A 20 9.48 -11.68 -12.03
C THR A 20 8.81 -10.62 -12.89
N LEU A 21 8.12 -9.63 -12.29
CA LEU A 21 7.50 -8.54 -13.02
C LEU A 21 8.53 -7.59 -13.64
N TRP A 22 9.63 -7.31 -12.95
CA TRP A 22 10.72 -6.53 -13.51
C TRP A 22 11.28 -7.17 -14.78
N LEU A 23 11.60 -8.48 -14.73
CA LEU A 23 12.14 -9.23 -15.87
C LEU A 23 11.11 -9.41 -17.00
N THR A 24 9.82 -9.54 -16.68
CA THR A 24 8.77 -9.75 -17.70
C THR A 24 8.35 -8.46 -18.38
N LYS A 25 8.43 -7.32 -17.68
CA LYS A 25 7.99 -6.01 -18.17
C LYS A 25 9.16 -5.09 -18.56
N ASP A 26 10.39 -5.53 -18.36
CA ASP A 26 11.63 -4.75 -18.52
C ASP A 26 11.57 -3.36 -17.86
N ASN A 27 10.82 -3.25 -16.76
CA ASN A 27 10.58 -1.97 -16.10
C ASN A 27 10.95 -2.05 -14.62
N ILE A 28 11.99 -1.31 -14.27
CA ILE A 28 12.56 -1.21 -12.92
C ILE A 28 11.53 -0.71 -11.88
N PHE A 29 10.48 -0.02 -12.33
CA PHE A 29 9.37 0.42 -11.48
C PHE A 29 8.76 -0.73 -10.68
N TYR A 30 8.54 -1.89 -11.31
CA TYR A 30 7.91 -3.02 -10.64
C TYR A 30 8.79 -3.61 -9.54
N LEU A 31 10.11 -3.59 -9.74
CA LEU A 31 11.06 -4.00 -8.71
C LEU A 31 10.88 -3.12 -7.46
N PHE A 32 11.09 -1.81 -7.61
CA PHE A 32 11.02 -0.89 -6.47
C PHE A 32 9.65 -0.84 -5.80
N ASN A 33 8.57 -0.90 -6.58
CA ASN A 33 7.20 -0.86 -6.07
C ASN A 33 6.92 -2.07 -5.14
N PHE A 34 7.11 -3.29 -5.66
CA PHE A 34 6.80 -4.50 -4.89
C PHE A 34 7.78 -4.74 -3.75
N SER A 35 9.08 -4.43 -3.93
CA SER A 35 10.07 -4.51 -2.84
C SER A 35 9.72 -3.53 -1.70
N TYR A 36 9.33 -2.28 -2.01
CA TYR A 36 8.99 -1.29 -0.98
C TYR A 36 7.75 -1.69 -0.17
N ILE A 37 6.68 -2.11 -0.85
CA ILE A 37 5.45 -2.57 -0.19
C ILE A 37 5.74 -3.84 0.62
N GLY A 38 6.46 -4.80 0.05
CA GLY A 38 6.86 -6.05 0.70
C GLY A 38 7.65 -5.81 1.99
N ALA A 39 8.64 -4.92 1.95
CA ALA A 39 9.43 -4.52 3.11
C ALA A 39 8.57 -3.85 4.19
N SER A 40 7.70 -2.91 3.79
CA SER A 40 6.81 -2.19 4.70
C SER A 40 5.84 -3.12 5.45
N VAL A 41 5.24 -4.07 4.72
CA VAL A 41 4.32 -5.07 5.30
C VAL A 41 5.07 -6.07 6.19
N SER A 42 6.23 -6.58 5.74
CA SER A 42 7.06 -7.50 6.52
C SER A 42 7.50 -6.88 7.85
N LEU A 43 7.95 -5.62 7.81
CA LEU A 43 8.30 -4.84 9.00
C LEU A 43 7.09 -4.66 9.92
N GLY A 44 5.91 -4.40 9.36
CA GLY A 44 4.65 -4.34 10.09
C GLY A 44 4.32 -5.58 10.90
N ILE A 45 4.39 -6.72 10.24
CA ILE A 45 4.12 -8.02 10.84
C ILE A 45 5.18 -8.35 11.89
N PHE A 46 6.45 -8.01 11.64
CA PHE A 46 7.52 -8.14 12.62
C PHE A 46 7.24 -7.32 13.89
N LEU A 47 6.84 -6.05 13.75
CA LEU A 47 6.46 -5.18 14.86
C LEU A 47 5.21 -5.69 15.59
N PHE A 48 4.26 -6.29 14.85
CA PHE A 48 3.08 -6.92 15.43
C PHE A 48 3.44 -8.12 16.31
N PHE A 49 4.38 -8.97 15.88
CA PHE A 49 4.89 -10.07 16.71
C PHE A 49 5.61 -9.60 17.97
N LYS A 50 6.24 -8.42 17.93
CA LYS A 50 6.81 -7.73 19.09
C LYS A 50 5.74 -7.06 19.97
N LYS A 51 4.45 -7.17 19.64
CA LYS A 51 3.31 -6.52 20.32
C LYS A 51 3.47 -5.00 20.40
N TYR A 52 4.11 -4.39 19.41
CA TYR A 52 4.30 -2.94 19.40
C TYR A 52 2.97 -2.23 19.11
N LYS A 53 2.53 -1.36 20.02
CA LYS A 53 1.22 -0.67 19.94
C LYS A 53 1.02 0.12 18.65
N TYR A 54 2.08 0.64 18.05
CA TYR A 54 2.02 1.47 16.85
C TYR A 54 2.38 0.72 15.55
N ALA A 55 2.50 -0.61 15.56
CA ALA A 55 2.85 -1.41 14.38
C ALA A 55 1.97 -1.06 13.17
N ARG A 56 0.65 -0.99 13.35
CA ARG A 56 -0.30 -0.62 12.29
C ARG A 56 -0.06 0.78 11.74
N ARG A 57 0.19 1.77 12.62
CA ARG A 57 0.43 3.17 12.22
C ARG A 57 1.72 3.30 11.42
N ILE A 58 2.76 2.56 11.78
CA ILE A 58 4.04 2.56 11.06
C ILE A 58 3.86 2.01 9.65
N VAL A 59 3.16 0.88 9.49
CA VAL A 59 2.89 0.32 8.15
C VAL A 59 2.06 1.28 7.31
N GLN A 60 1.01 1.85 7.90
CA GLN A 60 0.15 2.83 7.24
C GLN A 60 0.92 4.07 6.81
N LEU A 61 1.85 4.55 7.63
CA LEU A 61 2.71 5.68 7.30
C LEU A 61 3.67 5.32 6.15
N LEU A 62 4.32 4.16 6.20
CA LEU A 62 5.25 3.72 5.15
C LEU A 62 4.54 3.54 3.81
N VAL A 63 3.43 2.82 3.78
CA VAL A 63 2.63 2.61 2.56
C VAL A 63 2.02 3.93 2.06
N GLY A 64 1.54 4.78 2.97
CA GLY A 64 1.01 6.10 2.63
C GLY A 64 2.07 7.05 2.06
N LEU A 65 3.30 7.02 2.60
CA LEU A 65 4.43 7.80 2.08
C LEU A 65 4.79 7.35 0.67
N TYR A 66 4.77 6.04 0.42
CA TYR A 66 4.96 5.48 -0.91
C TYR A 66 3.90 5.99 -1.89
N MET A 67 2.62 5.91 -1.54
CA MET A 67 1.54 6.43 -2.39
C MET A 67 1.68 7.94 -2.65
N LEU A 68 2.01 8.73 -1.62
CA LEU A 68 2.13 10.19 -1.73
C LEU A 68 3.35 10.64 -2.54
N VAL A 69 4.52 10.11 -2.23
CA VAL A 69 5.76 10.56 -2.87
C VAL A 69 5.94 9.92 -4.23
N PHE A 70 5.74 8.60 -4.33
CA PHE A 70 6.05 7.87 -5.54
C PHE A 70 4.91 7.90 -6.55
N LEU A 71 3.69 7.53 -6.15
CA LEU A 71 2.56 7.53 -7.08
C LEU A 71 2.05 8.95 -7.34
N GLY A 72 1.94 9.77 -6.29
CA GLY A 72 1.54 11.17 -6.37
C GLY A 72 2.58 12.06 -7.05
N PHE A 73 3.67 12.39 -6.37
CA PHE A 73 4.61 13.40 -6.86
C PHE A 73 5.46 12.94 -8.05
N ILE A 74 5.97 11.71 -8.04
CA ILE A 74 6.89 11.24 -9.09
C ILE A 74 6.12 10.79 -10.34
N ARG A 75 5.05 9.99 -10.17
CA ARG A 75 4.29 9.46 -11.32
C ARG A 75 3.08 10.27 -11.73
N GLY A 76 2.63 11.23 -10.90
CA GLY A 76 1.46 12.05 -11.20
C GLY A 76 0.16 11.23 -11.27
N GLU A 77 0.11 10.05 -10.64
CA GLU A 77 -1.08 9.22 -10.67
C GLU A 77 -2.19 9.84 -9.81
N ASN A 78 -3.45 9.59 -10.20
CA ASN A 78 -4.60 10.19 -9.54
C ASN A 78 -4.82 9.56 -8.15
N MET A 79 -4.13 10.13 -7.18
CA MET A 79 -4.17 9.74 -5.77
C MET A 79 -5.55 9.82 -5.13
N GLN A 80 -6.56 10.45 -5.76
CA GLN A 80 -7.88 10.56 -5.16
C GLN A 80 -8.63 9.23 -5.13
N ILE A 81 -8.44 8.35 -6.13
CA ILE A 81 -9.01 7.00 -6.12
C ILE A 81 -8.29 6.14 -5.09
N GLU A 82 -6.96 6.21 -5.04
CA GLU A 82 -6.16 5.48 -4.04
C GLU A 82 -6.47 5.93 -2.62
N GLY A 83 -6.55 7.24 -2.39
CA GLY A 83 -6.93 7.83 -1.12
C GLY A 83 -8.34 7.42 -0.68
N PHE A 84 -9.31 7.39 -1.61
CA PHE A 84 -10.65 6.86 -1.35
C PHE A 84 -10.60 5.42 -0.84
N TRP A 85 -9.89 4.52 -1.54
CA TRP A 85 -9.76 3.12 -1.11
C TRP A 85 -9.00 2.98 0.20
N TYR A 86 -7.96 3.78 0.41
CA TYR A 86 -7.19 3.79 1.65
C TYR A 86 -8.08 4.17 2.85
N TYR A 87 -8.87 5.25 2.76
CA TYR A 87 -9.80 5.64 3.82
C TYR A 87 -10.89 4.59 4.06
N LEU A 88 -11.43 4.01 2.99
CA LEU A 88 -12.43 2.95 3.08
C LEU A 88 -11.90 1.71 3.82
N PHE A 89 -10.73 1.19 3.42
CA PHE A 89 -10.17 -0.04 4.02
C PHE A 89 -9.50 0.19 5.37
N THR A 90 -9.17 1.44 5.72
CA THR A 90 -8.74 1.77 7.09
C THR A 90 -9.92 1.87 8.07
N GLY A 91 -11.17 1.88 7.57
CA GLY A 91 -12.40 1.94 8.36
C GLY A 91 -12.72 3.35 8.84
N VAL A 92 -12.04 4.36 8.31
CA VAL A 92 -12.23 5.76 8.63
C VAL A 92 -13.15 6.35 7.57
N PHE A 93 -14.46 6.34 7.85
CA PHE A 93 -15.45 7.02 7.01
C PHE A 93 -15.34 8.53 7.22
N GLU A 94 -14.30 9.12 6.63
CA GLU A 94 -14.13 10.56 6.58
C GLU A 94 -15.07 11.21 5.55
N ALA A 95 -15.44 12.47 5.79
CA ALA A 95 -16.30 13.24 4.89
C ALA A 95 -15.74 13.28 3.46
N ALA A 96 -14.41 13.25 3.31
CA ALA A 96 -13.72 13.16 2.04
C ALA A 96 -14.08 11.89 1.24
N THR A 97 -14.20 10.73 1.91
CA THR A 97 -14.57 9.45 1.30
C THR A 97 -16.00 9.48 0.77
N ILE A 98 -16.93 10.04 1.55
CA ILE A 98 -18.34 10.19 1.17
C ILE A 98 -18.47 11.18 0.02
N HIS A 99 -17.80 12.34 0.12
CA HIS A 99 -17.85 13.36 -0.93
C HIS A 99 -17.28 12.82 -2.25
N TYR A 100 -16.18 12.07 -2.19
CA TYR A 100 -15.59 11.44 -3.38
C TYR A 100 -16.50 10.37 -3.98
N ALA A 101 -17.08 9.49 -3.16
CA ALA A 101 -18.01 8.47 -3.64
C ALA A 101 -19.22 9.09 -4.36
N VAL A 102 -19.84 10.10 -3.75
CA VAL A 102 -21.01 10.77 -4.34
C VAL A 102 -20.62 11.56 -5.59
N ALA A 103 -19.57 12.39 -5.52
CA ALA A 103 -19.23 13.29 -6.63
C ALA A 103 -18.57 12.58 -7.82
N LYS A 104 -17.78 11.54 -7.59
CA LYS A 104 -16.93 10.92 -8.63
C LYS A 104 -17.29 9.49 -9.02
N ILE A 105 -17.98 8.73 -8.16
CA ILE A 105 -18.38 7.35 -8.48
C ILE A 105 -19.87 7.31 -8.83
N PHE A 106 -20.74 7.82 -7.95
CA PHE A 106 -22.19 7.77 -8.15
C PHE A 106 -22.73 8.90 -9.03
N GLY A 107 -22.11 10.08 -9.00
CA GLY A 107 -22.50 11.23 -9.83
C GLY A 107 -22.63 10.91 -11.33
N PRO A 108 -21.62 10.28 -11.97
CA PRO A 108 -21.68 9.88 -13.39
C PRO A 108 -22.60 8.69 -13.72
N LEU A 109 -23.18 8.03 -12.71
CA LEU A 109 -24.09 6.88 -12.91
C LEU A 109 -25.57 7.31 -12.82
N ILE A 110 -25.84 8.45 -12.20
CA ILE A 110 -27.19 8.99 -11.97
C ILE A 110 -27.53 10.10 -12.98
N PHE A 111 -26.53 10.70 -13.61
CA PHE A 111 -26.64 11.70 -14.69
C PHE A 111 -25.79 11.26 -15.88
#